data_AF-A0A286DVI6-F1
#
_entry.id   AF-A0A286DVI6-F1
#
_cell.length_a   1.000
_cell.length_b   1.000
_cell.length_c   1.000
_cell.angle_alpha   90.00
_cell.angle_beta   90.00
_cell.angle_gamma   90.00
#
_symmetry.space_group_name_H-M   'P 1'
#
loop_
_entity.id
_entity.type
_entity.pdbx_description
1 polymer ?
#
loop_
_entity_poly.entity_id
_entity_poly.type
_entity_poly.pdbx_seq_one_letter_code
_entity_poly.pdbx_strand_id
1 'polypeptide(L)'
;MEFAPAPAITAFHVRTLLDSPADDPVLYVDTKEAPRIEVWTSGDIRRATIVTTRRQVTGWIGEEPDDDAIHEILPRLQDIADTVVGGS
;
A
#
# COMPACT_ATOMS: atom_id res chain seq x y z
N MET A 1 -20.90 -8.98 -9.91
CA MET A 1 -19.50 -9.33 -10.18
C MET A 1 -18.90 -9.73 -8.85
N GLU A 2 -18.38 -10.95 -8.73
CA GLU A 2 -17.48 -11.27 -7.61
C GLU A 2 -16.15 -10.59 -7.92
N PHE A 3 -15.85 -9.51 -7.19
CA PHE A 3 -14.52 -8.94 -7.22
C PHE A 3 -13.61 -9.90 -6.46
N ALA A 4 -12.52 -10.34 -7.09
CA ALA A 4 -11.48 -11.05 -6.36
C ALA A 4 -10.87 -10.09 -5.33
N PRO A 5 -10.64 -10.52 -4.08
CA PRO A 5 -10.05 -9.68 -3.05
C PRO A 5 -8.66 -9.19 -3.49
N ALA A 6 -8.25 -8.04 -2.97
CA ALA A 6 -6.91 -7.53 -3.23
C ALA A 6 -5.88 -8.52 -2.68
N PRO A 7 -4.68 -8.60 -3.28
CA PRO A 7 -3.61 -9.42 -2.72
C PRO A 7 -3.26 -8.95 -1.31
N ALA A 8 -2.88 -9.89 -0.45
CA ALA A 8 -2.60 -9.60 0.95
C ALA A 8 -1.45 -8.61 1.11
N ILE A 9 -1.70 -7.52 1.84
CA ILE A 9 -0.67 -6.60 2.30
C ILE A 9 0.03 -7.18 3.53
N THR A 10 1.36 -7.15 3.54
CA THR A 10 2.19 -7.70 4.61
C THR A 10 3.13 -6.62 5.14
N ALA A 11 3.72 -6.85 6.32
CA ALA A 11 4.74 -5.97 6.91
C ALA A 11 5.93 -5.74 5.96
N PHE A 12 6.26 -6.72 5.10
CA PHE A 12 7.30 -6.56 4.09
C PHE A 12 7.02 -5.41 3.12
N HIS A 13 5.77 -5.25 2.68
CA HIS A 13 5.40 -4.16 1.78
C HIS A 13 5.48 -2.79 2.46
N VAL A 14 5.09 -2.72 3.74
CA VAL A 14 5.18 -1.48 4.53
C VAL A 14 6.63 -1.08 4.74
N ARG A 15 7.51 -2.03 5.13
CA ARG A 15 8.95 -1.77 5.26
C ARG A 15 9.56 -1.33 3.93
N THR A 16 9.22 -2.01 2.83
CA THR A 16 9.67 -1.61 1.48
C THR A 16 9.25 -0.18 1.14
N LEU A 17 8.03 0.24 1.52
CA LEU A 17 7.56 1.61 1.35
C LEU A 17 8.35 2.61 2.20
N LEU A 18 8.63 2.29 3.46
CA LEU A 18 9.36 3.15 4.38
C LEU A 18 10.83 3.28 3.96
N ASP A 19 11.47 2.19 3.54
CA ASP A 19 12.89 2.12 3.16
C ASP A 19 13.18 2.55 1.71
N SER A 20 12.15 2.75 0.87
CA SER A 20 12.34 3.06 -0.55
C SER A 20 13.22 4.32 -0.77
N PRO A 21 14.21 4.28 -1.69
CA PRO A 21 14.99 5.46 -2.02
C PRO A 21 14.28 6.42 -2.97
N ALA A 22 13.10 6.06 -3.48
CA ALA A 22 12.39 6.86 -4.48
C ALA A 22 11.82 8.16 -3.89
N ASP A 23 11.78 9.19 -4.73
CA ASP A 23 11.03 10.41 -4.43
C ASP A 23 9.52 10.11 -4.43
N ASP A 24 8.86 10.52 -3.34
CA ASP A 24 7.42 10.32 -3.06
C ASP A 24 6.93 8.88 -3.33
N PRO A 25 7.40 7.89 -2.56
CA PRO A 25 7.05 6.50 -2.79
C PRO A 25 5.65 6.17 -2.28
N VAL A 26 4.99 5.29 -3.03
CA VAL A 26 3.61 4.87 -2.81
C VAL A 26 3.50 3.36 -2.84
N LEU A 27 2.60 2.85 -2.01
CA LEU A 27 2.13 1.47 -2.07
C LEU A 27 0.89 1.44 -2.97
N TYR A 28 0.87 0.57 -3.97
CA TYR A 28 -0.22 0.51 -4.93
C TYR A 28 -0.56 -0.94 -5.31
N VAL A 29 -1.76 -1.13 -5.85
CA VAL A 29 -2.17 -2.40 -6.46
C VAL A 29 -1.89 -2.35 -7.95
N ASP A 30 -0.94 -3.14 -8.44
CA ASP A 30 -0.79 -3.37 -9.88
C ASP A 30 -1.91 -4.30 -10.35
N THR A 31 -2.74 -3.84 -11.28
CA THR A 31 -3.91 -4.54 -11.80
C THR A 31 -3.73 -5.03 -13.24
N LYS A 32 -2.53 -4.93 -13.81
CA LYS A 32 -2.30 -5.21 -15.24
C LYS A 32 -2.44 -6.69 -15.64
N GLU A 33 -2.00 -7.62 -14.80
CA GLU A 33 -2.06 -9.06 -15.08
C GLU A 33 -2.76 -9.83 -13.95
N ALA A 34 -1.97 -10.28 -12.97
CA ALA A 34 -2.45 -10.76 -11.70
C ALA A 34 -2.28 -9.62 -10.69
N PRO A 35 -3.32 -9.28 -9.90
CA PRO A 35 -3.20 -8.25 -8.89
C PRO A 35 -1.97 -8.49 -8.00
N ARG A 36 -1.12 -7.47 -7.83
CA ARG A 36 0.06 -7.51 -6.95
C ARG A 36 0.17 -6.23 -6.14
N ILE A 37 0.74 -6.36 -4.95
CA ILE A 37 1.08 -5.21 -4.11
C ILE A 37 2.53 -4.85 -4.39
N GLU A 38 2.78 -3.61 -4.79
CA GLU A 38 4.12 -3.11 -5.09
C GLU A 38 4.34 -1.69 -4.55
N VAL A 39 5.61 -1.30 -4.50
CA VAL A 39 6.05 0.03 -4.11
C VAL A 39 6.75 0.69 -5.29
N TRP A 40 6.34 1.91 -5.64
CA TRP A 40 6.96 2.68 -6.71
C TRP A 40 6.86 4.19 -6.43
N THR A 41 7.43 5.03 -7.31
CA THR A 41 7.24 6.49 -7.23
C THR A 41 5.84 6.89 -7.69
N SER A 42 5.23 7.86 -7.02
CA SER A 42 3.87 8.34 -7.33
C SER A 42 3.70 8.86 -8.76
N GLY A 43 4.78 9.36 -9.39
CA GLY A 43 4.75 9.96 -10.72
C GLY A 43 4.34 9.00 -11.85
N ASP A 44 4.65 7.71 -11.69
CA ASP A 44 4.37 6.69 -12.72
C ASP A 44 3.11 5.86 -12.43
N ILE A 45 2.47 6.08 -11.28
CA ILE A 45 1.36 5.27 -10.80
C ILE A 45 0.02 6.00 -10.95
N ARG A 46 -0.99 5.30 -11.45
CA ARG A 46 -2.35 5.83 -11.53
C ARG A 46 -2.88 6.08 -10.11
N ARG A 47 -3.32 7.30 -9.82
CA ARG A 47 -3.82 7.67 -8.48
C ARG A 47 -4.91 6.75 -7.94
N ALA A 48 -5.80 6.26 -8.81
CA ALA A 48 -6.88 5.37 -8.42
C ALA A 48 -6.42 3.99 -7.91
N THR A 49 -5.17 3.58 -8.19
CA THR A 49 -4.61 2.29 -7.75
C THR A 49 -3.74 2.42 -6.51
N ILE A 50 -3.51 3.64 -6.01
CA ILE A 50 -2.67 3.91 -4.84
C ILE A 50 -3.44 3.55 -3.58
N VAL A 51 -2.83 2.73 -2.74
CA VAL A 51 -3.33 2.35 -1.41
C VAL A 51 -2.92 3.41 -0.39
N THR A 52 -1.63 3.75 -0.35
CA THR A 52 -1.11 4.74 0.59
C THR A 52 0.22 5.31 0.12
N THR A 53 0.63 6.42 0.74
CA THR A 53 1.94 7.05 0.57
C THR A 53 2.79 6.81 1.81
N ARG A 54 4.12 6.91 1.69
CA ARG A 54 5.01 6.90 2.86
C ARG A 54 4.58 7.92 3.91
N ARG A 55 4.28 9.14 3.48
CA ARG A 55 3.89 10.24 4.38
C ARG A 55 2.61 9.93 5.17
N GLN A 56 1.65 9.24 4.57
CA GLN A 56 0.44 8.82 5.28
C GLN A 56 0.75 7.74 6.30
N VAL A 57 1.57 6.74 5.94
CA VAL A 57 2.00 5.69 6.87
C VAL A 57 2.73 6.29 8.05
N THR A 58 3.76 7.12 7.83
CA THR A 58 4.50 7.75 8.94
C THR A 58 3.63 8.71 9.75
N GLY A 59 2.61 9.32 9.13
CA GLY A 59 1.60 10.10 9.84
C GLY A 59 0.70 9.28 10.77
N TRP A 60 0.60 7.96 10.57
CA TRP A 60 -0.19 7.06 11.43
C TRP A 60 0.65 6.39 12.52
N ILE A 61 1.85 5.94 12.19
CA ILE A 61 2.68 5.09 13.07
C ILE A 61 4.00 5.72 13.51
N GLY A 62 4.27 6.98 13.12
CA GLY A 62 5.52 7.68 13.41
C GLY A 62 6.57 7.52 12.31
N GLU A 63 7.68 8.27 12.43
CA GLU A 63 8.75 8.30 11.43
C GLU A 63 9.68 7.08 11.49
N GLU A 64 9.87 6.51 12.69
CA GLU A 64 10.66 5.31 12.94
C GLU A 64 9.80 4.26 13.66
N PRO A 65 8.82 3.65 12.95
CA PRO A 65 7.92 2.68 13.56
C PRO A 65 8.62 1.35 13.83
N ASP A 66 8.20 0.67 14.89
CA ASP A 66 8.57 -0.71 15.17
C ASP A 66 7.64 -1.71 14.45
N ASP A 67 7.95 -3.00 14.61
CA ASP A 67 7.21 -4.08 13.97
C ASP A 67 5.75 -4.13 14.42
N ASP A 68 5.47 -3.87 15.69
CA ASP A 68 4.11 -3.89 16.24
C ASP A 68 3.27 -2.78 15.60
N ALA A 69 3.80 -1.56 15.51
CA ALA A 69 3.13 -0.44 14.86
C ALA A 69 2.87 -0.71 13.36
N ILE A 70 3.80 -1.36 12.66
CA ILE A 70 3.59 -1.81 11.28
C ILE A 70 2.45 -2.82 11.19
N HIS A 71 2.38 -3.78 12.11
CA HIS A 71 1.33 -4.80 12.14
C HIS A 71 -0.06 -4.21 12.44
N GLU A 72 -0.14 -3.17 13.28
CA GLU A 72 -1.40 -2.49 13.62
C GLU A 72 -2.11 -1.86 12.41
N ILE A 73 -1.35 -1.39 11.41
CA ILE A 73 -1.94 -0.73 10.23
C ILE A 73 -2.27 -1.68 9.09
N LEU A 74 -1.81 -2.95 9.12
CA LEU A 74 -2.06 -3.90 8.03
C LEU A 74 -3.55 -4.10 7.71
N PRO A 75 -4.46 -4.26 8.69
CA PRO A 75 -5.89 -4.42 8.39
C PRO A 75 -6.46 -3.19 7.66
N ARG A 76 -6.07 -1.98 8.09
CA ARG A 76 -6.49 -0.73 7.45
C ARG A 76 -5.98 -0.64 6.01
N LEU A 77 -4.72 -1.00 5.77
CA LEU A 77 -4.15 -1.00 4.43
C LEU A 77 -4.86 -2.01 3.53
N GLN A 78 -5.17 -3.19 4.06
CA GLN A 78 -5.92 -4.23 3.35
C GLN A 78 -7.30 -3.72 2.94
N ASP A 79 -8.07 -3.11 3.84
CA ASP A 79 -9.39 -2.54 3.54
C ASP A 79 -9.34 -1.49 2.41
N ILE A 80 -8.30 -0.65 2.40
CA ILE A 80 -8.10 0.34 1.33
C ILE A 80 -7.77 -0.37 0.01
N ALA A 81 -6.90 -1.37 0.02
CA ALA A 81 -6.55 -2.13 -1.17
C ALA A 81 -7.77 -2.88 -1.75
N ASP A 82 -8.60 -3.47 -0.89
CA ASP A 82 -9.86 -4.12 -1.28
C ASP A 82 -10.84 -3.12 -1.89
N THR A 83 -10.91 -1.90 -1.37
CA THR A 83 -11.71 -0.81 -1.95
C THR A 83 -11.19 -0.38 -3.33
N VAL A 84 -9.86 -0.35 -3.50
CA VAL A 84 -9.20 0.01 -4.76
C VAL A 84 -9.50 -1.01 -5.86
N VAL A 85 -9.45 -2.31 -5.56
CA VAL A 85 -9.73 -3.36 -6.55
C VAL A 85 -11.22 -3.65 -6.74
N GLY A 86 -12.02 -3.49 -5.69
CA GLY A 86 -13.45 -3.76 -5.67
C GLY A 86 -14.33 -2.57 -6.08
N GLY A 87 -13.72 -1.52 -6.63
CA GLY A 87 -14.32 -0.18 -6.80
C GLY A 87 -15.77 -0.15 -7.30
N SER A 88 -16.50 0.85 -6.78
CA SER A 88 -17.89 1.28 -7.05
C SER A 88 -18.52 0.87 -8.38
#